data_AF-A0A5A9ER29-F1
#
_entry.id   AF-A0A5A9ER29-F1
#
_cell.length_a   1.000
_cell.length_b   1.000
_cell.length_c   1.000
_cell.angle_alpha   90.00
_cell.angle_beta   90.00
_cell.angle_gamma   90.00
#
_symmetry.space_group_name_H-M   'P 1'
#
loop_
_entity.id
_entity.type
_entity.pdbx_description
1 polymer ?
#
loop_
_entity_poly.entity_id
_entity_poly.type
_entity_poly.pdbx_seq_one_letter_code
_entity_poly.pdbx_strand_id
1 'polypeptide(L)' 'MKTVPRAPSTRRWIGPKSVQQLINGVSMDLDALPPHPTAEQVQASIDRLTAIRDRIVREDRP' A
#
# COMPACT_ATOMS: atom_id res chain seq x y z
N MET A 1 -31.46 22.45 -19.67
CA MET A 1 -30.21 21.67 -19.56
C MET A 1 -29.98 21.34 -18.09
N LYS A 2 -30.10 20.07 -17.67
CA LYS A 2 -29.89 19.66 -16.28
C LYS A 2 -28.41 19.33 -16.09
N THR A 3 -27.68 20.13 -15.32
CA THR A 3 -26.29 19.86 -14.96
C THR A 3 -26.27 18.72 -13.94
N VAL A 4 -25.72 17.58 -14.33
CA VAL A 4 -25.46 16.46 -13.41
C VAL A 4 -24.31 16.89 -12.50
N PRO A 5 -24.45 16.89 -11.16
CA PRO A 5 -23.34 17.14 -10.27
C PRO A 5 -22.36 15.96 -10.41
N ARG A 6 -21.20 16.24 -11.02
CA ARG A 6 -20.08 15.31 -11.13
C ARG A 6 -19.59 15.01 -9.73
N ALA A 7 -19.98 13.86 -9.18
CA ALA A 7 -19.45 13.37 -7.92
C ALA A 7 -17.91 13.39 -7.99
N PRO A 8 -17.21 13.85 -6.93
CA PRO A 8 -15.76 13.79 -6.91
C PRO A 8 -15.38 12.31 -6.92
N SER A 9 -14.73 11.88 -8.00
CA SER A 9 -14.13 10.55 -8.08
C SER A 9 -13.00 10.48 -7.06
N THR A 10 -13.32 10.07 -5.84
CA THR A 10 -12.36 9.81 -4.76
C THR A 10 -11.79 8.40 -4.86
N ARG A 11 -11.77 7.78 -6.06
CA ARG A 11 -10.79 6.71 -6.33
C ARG A 11 -9.43 7.39 -6.44
N ARG A 12 -8.76 7.52 -5.29
CA ARG A 12 -7.40 8.03 -5.17
C ARG A 12 -6.49 7.02 -5.88
N TRP A 13 -6.34 7.18 -7.19
CA TRP A 13 -5.51 6.34 -8.05
C TRP A 13 -4.10 6.28 -7.45
N ILE A 14 -3.71 5.12 -6.92
CA ILE A 14 -2.35 4.89 -6.45
C ILE A 14 -1.51 4.63 -7.69
N GLY A 15 -0.96 5.71 -8.24
CA GLY A 15 -0.02 5.59 -9.33
C GLY A 15 1.23 4.78 -8.93
N PRO A 16 2.05 4.40 -9.91
CA PRO A 16 3.28 3.64 -9.67
C PRO A 16 4.21 4.29 -8.63
N LYS A 17 4.19 5.63 -8.53
CA LYS A 17 4.94 6.39 -7.51
C LYS A 17 4.49 6.10 -6.07
N SER A 18 3.20 5.89 -5.82
CA SER A 18 2.69 5.61 -4.48
C SER A 18 2.88 4.14 -4.07
N VAL A 19 2.89 3.21 -5.02
CA VAL A 19 3.33 1.82 -4.75
C VAL A 19 4.81 1.80 -4.37
N GLN A 20 5.65 2.54 -5.11
CA GLN A 20 7.08 2.66 -4.81
C GLN A 20 7.31 3.25 -3.41
N GLN A 21 6.56 4.27 -3.00
CA GLN A 21 6.64 4.83 -1.64
C GLN A 21 6.28 3.80 -0.56
N LEU A 22 5.28 2.95 -0.79
CA LEU A 22 4.88 1.89 0.14
C LEU A 22 5.97 0.82 0.27
N ILE A 23 6.56 0.41 -0.86
CA ILE A 23 7.68 -0.55 -0.87
C ILE A 23 8.91 0.02 -0.16
N ASN A 24 9.23 1.30 -0.41
CA ASN A 24 10.33 1.98 0.26
C ASN A 24 10.11 2.06 1.78
N GLY A 25 8.88 2.32 2.23
CA GLY A 25 8.54 2.32 3.66
C GLY A 25 8.82 0.95 4.31
N VAL A 26 8.38 -0.13 3.68
CA VAL A 26 8.66 -1.49 4.19
C VAL A 26 10.15 -1.81 4.15
N SER A 27 10.88 -1.36 3.13
CA SER A 27 12.32 -1.58 3.05
C SER A 27 13.05 -0.91 4.22
N MET A 28 12.68 0.33 4.57
CA MET A 28 13.22 1.02 5.75
C MET A 28 12.86 0.31 7.06
N ASP A 29 11.64 -0.24 7.17
CA ASP A 29 11.23 -1.01 8.34
C ASP A 29 12.06 -2.30 8.49
N LEU A 30 12.38 -2.97 7.38
CA LEU A 30 13.22 -4.17 7.36
C LEU A 30 14.67 -3.86 7.73
N ASP A 31 15.21 -2.74 7.26
CA ASP A 31 16.55 -2.27 7.63
C ASP A 31 16.65 -1.90 9.12
N ALA A 32 15.53 -1.48 9.72
CA ALA A 32 15.44 -1.15 11.14
C ALA A 32 15.25 -2.39 12.04
N LEU A 33 15.09 -3.59 11.48
CA LEU A 33 14.94 -4.80 12.28
C LEU A 33 16.26 -5.14 12.99
N PRO A 34 16.18 -5.64 14.24
CA PRO A 34 17.36 -6.14 14.92
C PRO A 34 17.94 -7.35 14.16
N PRO A 35 19.24 -7.66 14.33
CA PRO A 35 19.91 -8.77 13.63
C PRO A 35 19.24 -10.14 13.82
N HIS A 36 18.52 -10.30 14.94
CA HIS A 36 17.69 -11.46 15.25
C HIS A 36 16.27 -10.99 15.53
N PRO A 37 15.46 -10.76 14.48
CA PRO A 37 14.09 -10.31 14.66
C PRO A 37 13.24 -11.43 15.25
N THR A 38 12.26 -11.06 16.07
CA THR A 38 11.28 -12.01 16.58
C THR A 38 10.33 -12.45 15.47
N ALA A 39 9.69 -13.61 15.65
CA ALA A 39 8.67 -14.08 14.72
C ALA A 39 7.53 -13.05 14.53
N GLU A 40 7.15 -12.32 15.59
CA GLU A 40 6.14 -11.25 15.54
C GLU A 40 6.58 -10.09 14.66
N GLN A 41 7.85 -9.68 14.75
CA GLN A 41 8.40 -8.59 13.92
C GLN A 41 8.43 -8.98 12.44
N VAL A 42 8.82 -10.22 12.14
CA VAL A 42 8.79 -10.76 10.77
C VAL A 42 7.35 -10.82 10.27
N GLN A 43 6.42 -11.30 11.10
CA GLN A 43 5.00 -11.39 10.73
C GLN A 43 4.40 -10.00 10.42
N ALA A 44 4.72 -8.99 11.23
CA ALA A 44 4.25 -7.62 10.99
C ALA A 44 4.71 -7.07 9.63
N SER A 45 5.95 -7.37 9.21
CA SER A 45 6.46 -6.98 7.88
C SER A 45 5.74 -7.71 6.75
N ILE A 46 5.45 -9.02 6.93
CA ILE A 46 4.68 -9.82 5.98
C ILE A 46 3.25 -9.27 5.83
N ASP A 47 2.60 -8.92 6.92
CA ASP A 47 1.23 -8.38 6.92
C ASP A 47 1.17 -7.04 6.17
N ARG A 48 2.17 -6.17 6.36
CA ARG A 48 2.28 -4.91 5.61
C ARG A 48 2.45 -5.13 4.11
N LEU A 49 3.35 -6.03 3.70
CA LEU A 49 3.54 -6.38 2.28
C LEU A 49 2.26 -6.94 1.66
N THR A 50 1.56 -7.79 2.41
CA THR A 50 0.28 -8.37 2.01
C THR A 50 -0.78 -7.30 1.81
N ALA A 51 -0.89 -6.34 2.73
CA ALA A 51 -1.81 -5.21 2.60
C ALA A 51 -1.51 -4.32 1.39
N ILE A 52 -0.22 -4.11 1.08
CA ILE A 52 0.20 -3.37 -0.12
C ILE A 52 -0.23 -4.13 -1.38
N ARG A 53 0.04 -5.44 -1.44
CA ARG A 53 -0.40 -6.30 -2.55
C ARG A 53 -1.91 -6.24 -2.73
N ASP A 54 -2.69 -6.46 -1.67
CA ASP A 54 -4.14 -6.49 -1.75
C ASP A 54 -4.72 -5.15 -2.20
N ARG A 55 -4.09 -4.06 -1.79
CA ARG A 55 -4.45 -2.72 -2.24
C ARG A 55 -4.18 -2.51 -3.72
N ILE A 56 -3.03 -2.97 -4.23
CA ILE A 56 -2.71 -2.94 -5.67
C ILE A 56 -3.74 -3.76 -6.45
N VAL A 57 -3.99 -5.00 -6.04
CA VAL A 57 -4.95 -5.91 -6.71
C VAL A 57 -6.38 -5.35 -6.69
N ARG A 58 -6.79 -4.72 -5.59
CA ARG A 58 -8.14 -4.13 -5.48
C ARG A 58 -8.30 -2.89 -6.35
N GLU A 59 -7.24 -2.12 -6.56
CA GLU A 59 -7.27 -0.91 -7.38
C GLU A 59 -7.07 -1.18 -8.88
N ASP A 60 -6.47 -2.32 -9.25
CA ASP A 60 -6.31 -2.78 -10.64
C ASP A 60 -7.59 -3.46 -11.21
N ARG A 61 -8.61 -3.69 -10.36
CA ARG A 61 -9.90 -4.25 -10.78
C ARG A 61 -10.84 -3.11 -11.26
N PRO A 62 -11.32 -3.14 -12.51
CA PRO A 62 -12.15 -2.07 -13.10
C PRO A 62 -13.46 -1.81 -12.34
#